data_AF-A0A388PIQ4-F1
#
_entry.id   AF-A0A388PIQ4-F1
#
_cell.length_a   1.000
_cell.length_b   1.000
_cell.length_c   1.000
_cell.angle_alpha   90.00
_cell.angle_beta   90.00
_cell.angle_gamma   90.00
#
_symmetry.space_group_name_H-M   'P 1'
#
loop_
_entity.id
_entity.type
_entity.pdbx_description
1 polymer ?
#
loop_
_entity_poly.entity_id
_entity_poly.type
_entity_poly.pdbx_seq_one_letter_code
_entity_poly.pdbx_strand_id
1 'polypeptide(L)'
;MRVDKRNESLSPLQALALLNNGFMLTQSTILAERVARERGEVKAQVARAYELVLGRPPSPATLERLVVFAREQGLPATCRALFNLNEFAFVD
;
A
#
# COMPACT_ATOMS: atom_id res chain seq x y z
N MET A 1 -35.57 12.34 0.29
CA MET A 1 -34.53 13.12 -0.39
C MET A 1 -33.43 12.14 -0.81
N ARG A 2 -33.44 11.68 -2.06
CA ARG A 2 -32.43 10.75 -2.61
C ARG A 2 -31.23 11.60 -3.00
N VAL A 3 -30.16 11.54 -2.22
CA VAL A 3 -28.91 12.23 -2.55
C VAL A 3 -28.25 11.49 -3.71
N ASP A 4 -27.98 12.24 -4.75
CA ASP A 4 -27.32 11.81 -5.98
C ASP A 4 -25.88 11.37 -5.68
N LYS A 5 -25.53 10.13 -6.02
CA LYS A 5 -24.21 9.55 -5.79
C LYS A 5 -23.33 10.04 -6.94
N ARG A 6 -22.47 11.04 -6.69
CA ARG A 6 -21.53 11.51 -7.71
C ARG A 6 -20.60 10.36 -8.09
N ASN A 7 -20.65 9.94 -9.35
CA ASN A 7 -19.60 9.13 -9.95
C ASN A 7 -18.33 9.99 -10.01
N GLU A 8 -17.48 9.88 -9.00
CA GLU A 8 -16.09 10.32 -9.12
C GLU A 8 -15.35 9.28 -9.95
N SER A 9 -15.41 9.47 -11.27
CA SER A 9 -14.49 8.82 -12.20
C SER A 9 -13.08 9.29 -11.84
N LEU A 10 -12.32 8.45 -11.14
CA LEU A 10 -10.89 8.63 -10.94
C LEU A 10 -10.23 8.82 -12.31
N SER A 11 -9.89 10.06 -12.64
CA SER A 11 -9.07 10.35 -13.80
C SER A 11 -7.72 9.63 -13.61
N PRO A 12 -7.25 8.83 -14.58
CA PRO A 12 -5.96 8.12 -14.52
C PRO A 12 -4.76 9.02 -14.15
N LEU A 13 -4.91 10.34 -14.32
CA LEU A 13 -3.91 11.35 -13.96
C LEU A 13 -3.64 11.44 -12.44
N GLN A 14 -4.63 11.19 -11.58
CA GLN A 14 -4.47 11.31 -10.13
C GLN A 14 -3.74 10.11 -9.53
N ALA A 15 -3.96 8.90 -10.06
CA ALA A 15 -3.18 7.71 -9.73
C ALA A 15 -1.70 7.88 -10.17
N LEU A 16 -1.46 8.53 -11.31
CA LEU A 16 -0.10 8.84 -11.79
C LEU A 16 0.58 9.94 -10.96
N ALA A 17 -0.18 10.91 -10.43
CA ALA A 17 0.34 11.95 -9.54
C ALA A 17 0.76 11.37 -8.17
N LEU A 18 0.02 10.38 -7.64
CA LEU A 18 0.43 9.63 -6.44
C LEU A 18 1.68 8.76 -6.68
N LEU A 19 1.83 8.22 -7.89
CA LEU A 19 3.02 7.46 -8.30
C LEU A 19 4.30 8.32 -8.35
N ASN A 20 4.16 9.63 -8.57
CA ASN A 20 5.26 10.60 -8.75
C ASN A 20 5.37 11.64 -7.62
N ASN A 21 4.55 11.56 -6.58
CA ASN A 21 4.66 12.48 -5.45
C ASN A 21 5.85 12.08 -4.57
N GLY A 22 6.86 12.95 -4.46
CA GLY A 22 8.03 12.74 -3.59
C GLY A 22 7.66 12.47 -2.13
N PHE A 23 6.50 12.94 -1.67
CA PHE A 23 5.93 12.59 -0.38
C PHE A 23 5.65 11.09 -0.26
N MET A 24 5.01 10.46 -1.26
CA MET A 24 4.68 9.04 -1.23
C MET A 24 5.94 8.17 -1.27
N LEU A 25 6.96 8.57 -2.03
CA LEU A 25 8.26 7.89 -2.03
C LEU A 25 8.90 7.94 -0.63
N THR A 26 8.90 9.12 -0.01
CA THR A 26 9.45 9.33 1.33
C THR A 26 8.71 8.49 2.38
N GLN A 27 7.37 8.52 2.37
CA GLN A 27 6.55 7.73 3.30
C GLN A 27 6.73 6.22 3.08
N SER A 28 6.88 5.78 1.83
CA SER A 28 7.12 4.37 1.51
C SER A 28 8.45 3.88 2.06
N THR A 29 9.50 4.70 1.96
CA THR A 29 10.81 4.39 2.55
C THR A 29 10.74 4.36 4.08
N ILE A 30 10.11 5.36 4.71
CA ILE A 30 9.97 5.42 6.18
C ILE A 30 9.19 4.21 6.70
N LEU A 31 8.09 3.83 6.04
CA LEU A 31 7.32 2.65 6.42
C LEU A 31 8.15 1.37 6.25
N ALA A 32 8.86 1.23 5.12
CA ALA A 32 9.73 0.08 4.87
C ALA A 32 10.82 -0.08 5.95
N GLU A 33 11.49 1.01 6.31
CA GLU A 33 12.48 1.00 7.39
C GLU A 33 11.87 0.64 8.74
N ARG A 34 10.68 1.19 9.05
CA ARG A 34 9.98 0.88 10.29
C ARG A 34 9.68 -0.61 10.39
N VAL A 35 9.06 -1.20 9.36
CA VAL A 35 8.68 -2.63 9.42
C VAL A 35 9.91 -3.54 9.40
N ALA A 36 10.99 -3.14 8.73
CA ALA A 36 12.26 -3.86 8.76
C ALA A 36 12.92 -3.88 10.15
N ARG A 37 12.71 -2.84 10.97
CA ARG A 37 13.14 -2.82 12.38
C ARG A 37 12.21 -3.63 13.29
N GLU A 38 10.91 -3.65 13.01
CA GLU A 38 9.93 -4.39 13.81
C GLU A 38 10.00 -5.91 13.60
N ARG A 39 10.41 -6.37 12.40
CA ARG A 39 10.38 -7.79 12.00
C ARG A 39 11.62 -8.18 11.20
N GLY A 40 12.18 -9.37 11.46
CA GLY A 40 13.38 -9.86 10.75
C GLY A 40 13.11 -10.57 9.43
N GLU A 41 11.91 -11.15 9.24
CA GLU A 41 11.56 -11.89 8.03
C GLU A 41 10.73 -11.05 7.05
N VAL A 42 11.05 -11.11 5.75
CA VAL A 42 10.32 -10.38 4.69
C VAL A 42 8.81 -10.65 4.75
N LYS A 43 8.40 -11.90 5.00
CA LYS A 43 6.98 -12.25 5.14
C LYS A 43 6.30 -11.52 6.29
N ALA A 44 6.96 -11.46 7.45
CA ALA A 44 6.44 -10.75 8.62
C ALA A 44 6.47 -9.22 8.43
N GLN A 45 7.48 -8.68 7.73
CA GLN A 45 7.58 -7.27 7.38
C GLN A 45 6.44 -6.84 6.45
N VAL A 46 6.16 -7.63 5.40
CA VAL A 46 5.08 -7.38 4.45
C VAL A 46 3.71 -7.46 5.12
N ALA A 47 3.47 -8.48 5.96
CA ALA A 47 2.22 -8.59 6.72
C ALA A 47 2.02 -7.37 7.64
N ARG A 48 3.09 -6.94 8.32
CA ARG A 48 3.04 -5.76 9.19
C ARG A 48 2.79 -4.46 8.42
N ALA A 49 3.43 -4.27 7.27
CA ALA A 49 3.18 -3.11 6.41
C ALA A 49 1.72 -3.08 5.94
N TYR A 50 1.18 -4.23 5.53
CA TYR A 50 -0.21 -4.36 5.12
C TYR A 50 -1.19 -3.97 6.25
N GLU A 51 -0.98 -4.48 7.46
CA GLU A 51 -1.79 -4.13 8.63
C GLU A 51 -1.72 -2.64 8.98
N LEU A 52 -0.53 -2.04 8.90
CA LEU A 52 -0.35 -0.61 9.20
C LEU A 52 -1.04 0.29 8.17
N VAL A 53 -1.10 -0.12 6.90
CA VAL A 53 -1.70 0.67 5.82
C VAL A 53 -3.21 0.45 5.72
N LEU A 54 -3.68 -0.79 5.87
CA LEU A 54 -5.08 -1.17 5.59
C LEU A 54 -5.88 -1.56 6.85
N GLY A 55 -5.27 -1.51 8.03
CA GLY A 55 -5.94 -1.75 9.33
C GLY A 55 -6.38 -3.20 9.57
N ARG A 56 -6.01 -4.14 8.69
CA ARG A 56 -6.39 -5.56 8.77
C ARG A 56 -5.25 -6.45 8.27
N PRO A 57 -5.18 -7.73 8.68
CA PRO A 57 -4.17 -8.64 8.16
C PRO A 57 -4.47 -9.05 6.70
N PRO A 58 -3.44 -9.33 5.88
CA PRO A 58 -3.64 -9.83 4.53
C PRO A 58 -4.16 -11.27 4.55
N SER A 59 -4.95 -11.65 3.54
CA SER A 59 -5.25 -13.06 3.30
C SER A 59 -3.98 -13.83 2.89
N PRO A 60 -3.89 -15.16 3.14
CA PRO A 60 -2.69 -15.93 2.82
C PRO A 60 -2.25 -15.79 1.36
N ALA A 61 -3.20 -15.85 0.41
CA ALA A 61 -2.91 -15.70 -1.02
C ALA A 61 -2.39 -14.31 -1.39
N THR A 62 -2.89 -13.26 -0.72
CA THR A 62 -2.43 -11.88 -0.94
C THR A 62 -1.04 -11.67 -0.35
N LEU A 63 -0.80 -12.21 0.85
CA LEU A 63 0.51 -12.14 1.49
C LEU A 63 1.59 -12.80 0.63
N GLU A 64 1.36 -14.01 0.10
CA GLU A 64 2.34 -14.68 -0.76
C GLU A 64 2.70 -13.84 -1.99
N ARG A 65 1.70 -13.26 -2.68
CA ARG A 65 1.95 -12.37 -3.83
C ARG A 65 2.78 -11.14 -3.45
N LEU A 66 2.45 -10.49 -2.33
CA LEU A 66 3.18 -9.31 -1.85
C LEU A 66 4.60 -9.65 -1.40
N VAL A 67 4.82 -10.85 -0.84
CA VAL A 67 6.16 -11.31 -0.46
C VAL A 67 7.03 -11.58 -1.67
N VAL A 68 6.50 -12.22 -2.72
CA VAL A 68 7.19 -12.38 -4.00
C VAL A 68 7.58 -11.01 -4.55
N PHE A 69 6.62 -10.09 -4.62
CA PHE A 69 6.87 -8.73 -5.08
C PHE A 69 7.91 -7.99 -4.23
N ALA A 70 7.88 -8.12 -2.90
CA ALA A 70 8.85 -7.50 -2.00
C ALA A 70 10.26 -8.06 -2.18
N ARG A 71 10.41 -9.34 -2.54
CA ARG A 71 11.72 -9.93 -2.84
C ARG A 71 12.28 -9.44 -4.18
N GLU A 72 11.41 -9.20 -5.15
CA GLU A 72 11.81 -8.74 -6.49
C GLU A 72 12.07 -7.23 -6.55
N GLN A 73 11.25 -6.42 -5.87
CA GLN A 73 11.24 -4.95 -6.00
C GLN A 73 11.64 -4.22 -4.70
N GLY A 74 11.78 -4.94 -3.59
CA GLY A 74 12.11 -4.38 -2.28
C GLY A 74 10.91 -3.84 -1.51
N LEU A 75 11.08 -3.72 -0.18
CA LEU A 75 10.04 -3.21 0.73
C LEU A 75 9.55 -1.79 0.42
N PRO A 76 10.39 -0.82 0.00
CA PRO A 76 9.89 0.51 -0.33
C PRO A 76 8.91 0.48 -1.51
N ALA A 77 9.18 -0.33 -2.54
CA ALA A 77 8.27 -0.50 -3.66
C ALA A 77 6.96 -1.18 -3.22
N THR A 78 7.05 -2.18 -2.32
CA THR A 78 5.86 -2.81 -1.72
C THR A 78 5.02 -1.82 -0.92
N CYS A 79 5.64 -0.99 -0.06
CA CYS A 79 4.93 0.04 0.70
C CYS A 79 4.25 1.06 -0.23
N ARG A 80 4.92 1.45 -1.32
CA ARG A 80 4.34 2.31 -2.33
C ARG A 80 3.13 1.68 -3.00
N ALA A 81 3.23 0.39 -3.36
CA ALA A 81 2.12 -0.35 -3.93
C ALA A 81 0.92 -0.41 -2.97
N LEU A 82 1.17 -0.67 -1.67
CA LEU A 82 0.15 -0.69 -0.63
C LEU A 82 -0.57 0.66 -0.50
N PHE A 83 0.17 1.77 -0.49
CA PHE A 83 -0.45 3.10 -0.45
C PHE A 83 -1.25 3.47 -1.70
N ASN A 84 -0.98 2.81 -2.84
CA ASN A 84 -1.71 3.03 -4.09
C ASN A 84 -2.82 1.98 -4.30
N LEU A 85 -3.06 1.08 -3.34
CA LEU A 85 -4.21 0.19 -3.40
C LEU A 85 -5.50 1.01 -3.28
N ASN A 86 -6.49 0.65 -4.09
CA ASN A 86 -7.80 1.32 -4.10
C ASN A 86 -8.47 1.29 -2.72
N GLU A 87 -8.22 0.24 -1.93
CA GLU A 87 -8.67 0.11 -0.54
C GLU A 87 -8.04 1.12 0.44
N PHE A 88 -6.94 1.79 0.09
CA PHE A 88 -6.39 2.93 0.84
C PHE A 88 -7.00 4.25 0.36
N ALA A 89 -7.37 4.34 -0.92
CA ALA A 89 -7.94 5.54 -1.52
C ALA A 89 -9.43 5.74 -1.17
N PHE A 90 -10.15 4.67 -0.80
CA PHE A 90 -11.57 4.74 -0.43
C PHE A 90 -11.84 3.98 0.87
N VAL A 91 -12.34 4.71 1.86
CA VAL A 91 -13.12 4.14 2.97
C VAL A 91 -14.57 4.17 2.50
N ASP A 92 -15.16 3.03 2.15
CA ASP A 92 -16.62 2.91 2.02
C ASP A 92 -17.20 2.56 3.41
#